data_AF-A0A1M6LRH8-F1
#
_entry.id   AF-A0A1M6LRH8-F1
#
_cell.length_a   1.000
_cell.length_b   1.000
_cell.length_c   1.000
_cell.angle_alpha   90.00
_cell.angle_beta   90.00
_cell.angle_gamma   90.00
#
_symmetry.space_group_name_H-M   'P 1'
#
loop_
_entity.id
_entity.type
_entity.pdbx_description
1 polymer ?
#
loop_
_entity_poly.entity_id
_entity_poly.type
_entity_poly.pdbx_seq_one_letter_code
_entity_poly.pdbx_strand_id
1 'polypeptide(L)'
;MILYIYYILAKKLNEGVLLGLSELTLNNILTIIAMFLPPLVALQVSRMLQESKEKRQRKIEVFRTLMKTRASTLSPEHVEALNMIDVEFYGNEKRNRAVVEAWKSSLDRLNHLLSANMEAWEEKCELLEKVAISLN
;
A
#
# COMPACT_ATOMS: atom_id res chain seq x y z
N MET A 1 28.01 64.67 27.56
CA MET A 1 27.45 64.54 26.19
C MET A 1 28.11 63.42 25.40
N ILE A 2 29.44 63.42 25.20
CA ILE A 2 30.17 62.36 24.45
C ILE A 2 29.97 60.96 25.06
N LEU A 3 30.12 60.82 26.38
CA LEU A 3 29.91 59.54 27.08
C LEU A 3 28.48 58.99 26.94
N TYR A 4 27.48 59.89 26.86
CA TYR A 4 26.08 59.51 26.69
C TYR A 4 25.81 58.99 25.27
N ILE A 5 26.40 59.64 24.27
CA ILE A 5 26.35 59.19 22.87
C ILE A 5 27.02 57.82 22.74
N TYR A 6 28.17 57.62 23.38
CA TYR A 6 28.87 56.33 23.40
C TYR A 6 28.01 55.22 24.02
N TYR A 7 27.35 55.48 25.16
CA TYR A 7 26.46 54.52 25.81
C TYR A 7 25.28 54.10 24.91
N ILE A 8 24.63 55.05 24.22
CA ILE A 8 23.53 54.76 23.30
C ILE A 8 24.00 53.90 22.11
N LEU A 9 25.15 54.25 21.53
CA LEU A 9 25.76 53.49 20.43
C LEU A 9 26.11 52.07 20.85
N ALA A 10 26.75 51.90 22.01
CA ALA A 10 27.10 50.59 22.54
C ALA A 10 25.87 49.72 22.81
N LYS A 11 24.80 50.30 23.37
CA LYS A 11 23.54 49.57 23.63
C LYS A 11 22.88 49.09 22.32
N LYS A 12 22.79 49.97 21.32
CA LYS A 12 22.18 49.65 20.02
C LYS A 12 22.98 48.59 19.25
N LEU A 13 24.31 48.63 19.36
CA LEU A 13 25.18 47.62 18.77
C LEU A 13 24.96 46.24 19.42
N ASN A 14 24.86 46.20 20.75
CA ASN A 14 24.67 44.96 21.50
C ASN A 14 23.29 44.33 21.23
N GLU A 15 22.24 45.15 21.16
CA GLU A 15 20.88 44.71 20.78
C GLU A 15 20.84 44.09 19.37
N GLY A 16 21.50 44.73 18.39
CA GLY A 16 21.61 44.19 17.03
C GLY A 16 22.36 42.86 16.95
N VAL A 17 23.44 42.71 17.74
CA VAL A 17 24.21 41.47 17.83
C VAL A 17 23.37 40.34 18.45
N LEU A 18 22.63 40.63 19.54
CA LEU A 18 21.79 39.63 20.19
C LEU A 18 20.62 39.16 19.31
N LEU A 19 20.00 40.07 18.56
CA LEU A 19 18.95 39.74 17.59
C LEU A 19 19.49 38.90 16.43
N GLY A 20 20.67 39.23 15.89
CA GLY A 20 21.30 38.43 14.83
C GLY A 20 21.66 37.02 15.30
N LEU A 21 22.13 36.86 16.54
CA LEU A 21 22.43 35.55 17.11
C LEU A 21 21.15 34.71 17.30
N SER A 22 20.04 35.32 17.75
CA SER A 22 18.77 34.59 17.91
C SER A 22 18.20 34.15 16.56
N GLU A 23 18.24 35.00 15.53
CA GLU A 23 17.81 34.64 14.17
C GLU A 23 18.65 33.49 13.58
N LEU A 24 19.97 33.52 13.76
CA LEU A 24 20.85 32.44 13.32
C LEU A 24 20.53 31.13 14.04
N THR A 25 20.26 31.16 15.34
CA THR A 25 19.89 29.95 16.10
C THR A 25 18.55 29.37 15.65
N LEU A 26 17.54 30.22 15.38
CA LEU A 26 16.23 29.79 14.88
C LEU A 26 16.34 29.17 13.48
N ASN A 27 17.08 29.82 12.58
CA ASN A 27 17.32 29.30 11.24
C ASN A 27 18.05 27.96 11.27
N ASN A 28 19.06 27.80 12.13
CA ASN A 28 19.79 26.54 12.27
C ASN A 28 18.89 25.40 12.74
N ILE A 29 18.02 25.64 13.72
CA ILE A 29 17.05 24.64 14.20
C ILE A 29 16.09 24.26 13.06
N LEU A 30 15.59 25.25 12.32
CA LEU A 30 14.68 25.02 11.20
C LEU A 30 15.36 24.23 10.07
N THR A 31 16.62 24.54 9.73
CA THR A 31 17.40 23.81 8.74
C THR A 31 17.65 22.36 9.16
N ILE A 32 17.97 22.12 10.42
CA ILE A 32 18.15 20.76 10.96
C ILE A 32 16.85 19.97 10.83
N ILE A 33 15.72 20.53 11.25
CA ILE A 33 14.40 19.88 11.13
C ILE A 33 14.07 19.61 9.65
N ALA A 34 14.33 20.58 8.77
CA ALA A 34 14.10 20.44 7.34
C ALA A 34 14.99 19.37 6.68
N MET A 35 16.16 19.07 7.23
CA MET A 35 17.04 18.00 6.74
C MET A 35 16.52 16.61 7.14
N PHE A 36 15.88 16.49 8.31
CA PHE A 36 15.35 15.22 8.81
C PHE A 36 13.91 14.92 8.37
N LEU A 37 13.12 15.94 8.02
CA LEU A 37 11.74 15.77 7.55
C LEU A 37 11.62 14.89 6.29
N PRO A 38 12.39 15.12 5.21
CA PRO A 38 12.25 14.34 3.98
C PRO A 38 12.56 12.85 4.14
N PRO A 39 13.64 12.41 4.81
CA PRO A 39 13.88 10.99 5.06
C PRO A 39 12.73 10.31 5.81
N LEU A 40 12.16 10.95 6.82
CA LEU A 40 11.06 10.37 7.60
C LEU A 40 9.79 10.20 6.75
N VAL A 41 9.43 11.24 6.00
CA VAL A 41 8.27 11.19 5.10
C VAL A 41 8.48 10.18 3.97
N ALA A 42 9.67 10.17 3.36
CA ALA A 42 10.02 9.23 2.31
C ALA A 42 9.90 7.78 2.78
N LEU A 43 10.46 7.46 3.96
CA LEU A 43 10.35 6.11 4.53
C LEU A 43 8.90 5.69 4.78
N GLN A 44 8.06 6.59 5.28
CA GLN A 44 6.65 6.29 5.53
C GLN A 44 5.90 6.05 4.22
N VAL A 45 6.08 6.92 3.22
CA VAL A 45 5.45 6.78 1.89
C VAL A 45 5.93 5.50 1.20
N SER A 46 7.24 5.21 1.25
CA SER A 46 7.81 3.99 0.68
C SER A 46 7.21 2.74 1.31
N ARG A 47 7.07 2.68 2.64
CA ARG A 47 6.42 1.55 3.32
C ARG A 47 4.97 1.37 2.89
N MET A 48 4.17 2.44 2.89
CA MET A 48 2.76 2.37 2.48
C MET A 48 2.59 1.90 1.03
N LEU A 49 3.44 2.40 0.12
CA LEU A 49 3.43 1.97 -1.29
C LEU A 49 3.87 0.51 -1.42
N GLN A 50 4.87 0.08 -0.65
CA GLN A 50 5.37 -1.29 -0.67
C GLN A 50 4.32 -2.27 -0.15
N GLU A 51 3.69 -2.00 0.99
CA GLU A 51 2.60 -2.85 1.51
C GLU A 51 1.46 -2.98 0.51
N SER A 52 1.12 -1.89 -0.18
CA SER A 52 0.08 -1.90 -1.22
C SER A 52 0.49 -2.73 -2.43
N LYS A 53 1.75 -2.63 -2.86
CA LYS A 53 2.31 -3.45 -3.95
C LYS A 53 2.36 -4.93 -3.57
N GLU A 54 2.77 -5.25 -2.35
CA GLU A 54 2.85 -6.63 -1.84
C GLU A 54 1.46 -7.27 -1.78
N LYS A 55 0.44 -6.56 -1.28
CA LYS A 55 -0.96 -7.01 -1.31
C LYS A 55 -1.42 -7.32 -2.73
N ARG A 56 -1.13 -6.42 -3.68
CA ARG A 56 -1.47 -6.65 -5.10
C ARG A 56 -0.70 -7.84 -5.67
N GLN A 57 0.57 -7.97 -5.34
CA GLN A 57 1.44 -9.03 -5.87
C GLN A 57 0.98 -10.42 -5.43
N ARG A 58 0.55 -10.59 -4.18
CA ARG A 58 -0.01 -11.86 -3.69
C ARG A 58 -1.29 -12.25 -4.44
N LYS A 59 -2.20 -11.31 -4.68
CA LYS A 59 -3.39 -11.54 -5.52
C LYS A 59 -3.03 -11.94 -6.96
N ILE A 60 -2.02 -11.29 -7.55
CA ILE A 60 -1.52 -11.64 -8.90
C ILE A 60 -0.94 -13.05 -8.92
N GLU A 61 -0.24 -13.45 -7.85
CA GLU A 61 0.33 -14.78 -7.74
C GLU A 61 -0.75 -15.86 -7.69
N VAL A 62 -1.78 -15.67 -6.86
CA VAL A 62 -2.97 -16.54 -6.84
C VAL A 62 -3.57 -16.66 -8.24
N PHE A 63 -3.82 -15.54 -8.92
CA PHE A 63 -4.37 -15.54 -10.28
C PHE A 63 -3.48 -16.29 -11.27
N ARG A 64 -2.17 -16.03 -11.25
CA ARG A 64 -1.20 -16.70 -12.14
C ARG A 64 -1.18 -18.19 -11.91
N THR A 65 -1.22 -18.65 -10.67
CA THR A 65 -1.23 -20.07 -10.34
C THR A 65 -2.49 -20.74 -10.87
N LEU A 66 -3.68 -20.14 -10.65
CA LEU A 66 -4.95 -20.64 -11.20
C LEU A 66 -4.95 -20.71 -12.73
N MET A 67 -4.38 -19.70 -13.38
CA MET A 67 -4.26 -19.67 -14.84
C MET A 67 -3.27 -20.71 -15.36
N LYS A 68 -2.15 -20.91 -14.67
CA LYS A 68 -1.12 -21.90 -15.02
C LYS A 68 -1.65 -23.33 -14.89
N THR A 69 -2.40 -23.61 -13.82
CA THR A 69 -2.95 -24.95 -13.53
C THR A 69 -4.37 -25.14 -14.05
N ARG A 70 -4.85 -24.27 -14.95
CA ARG A 70 -6.24 -24.30 -15.43
C ARG A 70 -6.66 -25.63 -16.06
N ALA A 71 -5.73 -26.40 -16.64
CA ALA A 71 -5.99 -27.71 -17.23
C ALA A 71 -5.79 -28.88 -16.25
N SER A 72 -5.16 -28.64 -15.10
CA SER A 72 -4.83 -29.62 -14.07
C SER A 72 -5.44 -29.21 -12.73
N THR A 73 -6.77 -29.20 -12.67
CA THR A 73 -7.55 -28.68 -11.52
C THR A 73 -7.37 -29.48 -10.23
N LEU A 74 -6.86 -30.71 -10.30
CA LEU A 74 -6.57 -31.56 -9.15
C LEU A 74 -5.10 -31.46 -8.70
N SER A 75 -4.30 -30.59 -9.30
CA SER A 75 -2.92 -30.40 -8.85
C SER A 75 -2.90 -29.72 -7.48
N PRO A 76 -1.95 -30.09 -6.59
CA PRO A 76 -1.84 -29.47 -5.27
C PRO A 76 -1.74 -27.93 -5.34
N GLU A 77 -1.02 -27.41 -6.33
CA GLU A 77 -0.83 -25.97 -6.54
C GLU A 77 -2.13 -25.27 -6.95
N HIS A 78 -3.04 -25.96 -7.66
CA HIS A 78 -4.35 -25.42 -7.98
C HIS A 78 -5.21 -25.27 -6.73
N VAL A 79 -5.27 -26.32 -5.91
CA VAL A 79 -6.06 -26.32 -4.66
C VAL A 79 -5.51 -25.31 -3.66
N GLU A 80 -4.19 -25.22 -3.54
CA GLU A 80 -3.53 -24.21 -2.70
C GLU A 80 -3.92 -22.79 -3.14
N ALA A 81 -3.85 -22.48 -4.43
CA ALA A 81 -4.22 -21.17 -4.94
C ALA A 81 -5.71 -20.86 -4.72
N LEU A 82 -6.60 -21.84 -4.84
CA LEU A 82 -8.03 -21.66 -4.54
C LEU A 82 -8.27 -21.35 -3.06
N ASN A 83 -7.59 -22.06 -2.16
CA ASN A 83 -7.70 -21.82 -0.71
C ASN A 83 -7.17 -20.44 -0.31
N MET A 84 -6.19 -19.92 -1.04
CA MET A 84 -5.67 -18.56 -0.82
C MET A 84 -6.64 -17.46 -1.23
N ILE A 85 -7.71 -17.74 -1.99
CA ILE A 85 -8.67 -16.73 -2.43
C ILE A 85 -9.34 -16.03 -1.24
N ASP A 86 -9.84 -16.79 -0.25
CA ASP A 86 -10.54 -16.23 0.91
C ASP A 86 -9.62 -15.35 1.77
N VAL A 87 -8.31 -15.62 1.78
CA VAL A 87 -7.31 -14.90 2.57
C VAL A 87 -6.82 -13.65 1.82
N GLU A 88 -6.38 -13.79 0.56
CA GLU A 88 -5.76 -12.69 -0.20
C GLU A 88 -6.79 -11.70 -0.75
N PHE A 89 -8.05 -12.13 -0.93
CA PHE A 89 -9.17 -11.28 -1.32
C PHE A 89 -10.09 -10.93 -0.15
N TYR A 90 -9.60 -11.06 1.10
CA TYR A 90 -10.32 -10.58 2.27
C TYR A 90 -10.49 -9.05 2.26
N GLY A 91 -11.58 -8.56 2.86
CA GLY A 91 -11.85 -7.14 3.09
C GLY A 91 -13.11 -6.58 2.41
N ASN A 92 -13.34 -5.27 2.58
CA ASN A 92 -14.60 -4.62 2.18
C ASN A 92 -14.60 -4.06 0.75
N GLU A 93 -13.49 -4.18 0.02
CA GLU A 93 -13.39 -3.75 -1.37
C GLU A 93 -14.41 -4.54 -2.22
N LYS A 94 -15.31 -3.82 -2.91
CA LYS A 94 -16.37 -4.41 -3.72
C LYS A 94 -15.85 -5.43 -4.73
N ARG A 95 -14.69 -5.17 -5.33
CA ARG A 95 -14.05 -6.07 -6.30
C ARG A 95 -13.58 -7.39 -5.67
N ASN A 96 -12.94 -7.32 -4.49
CA ASN A 96 -12.48 -8.52 -3.79
C ASN A 96 -13.66 -9.38 -3.30
N ARG A 97 -14.73 -8.74 -2.80
CA ARG A 97 -15.96 -9.46 -2.42
C ARG A 97 -16.58 -10.20 -3.60
N ALA A 98 -16.64 -9.58 -4.77
CA ALA A 98 -17.15 -10.24 -5.97
C ALA A 98 -16.31 -11.47 -6.37
N VAL A 99 -14.99 -11.44 -6.17
CA VAL A 99 -14.10 -12.60 -6.38
C VAL A 99 -14.45 -13.73 -5.40
N VAL A 100 -14.54 -13.41 -4.11
CA VAL A 100 -14.86 -14.38 -3.06
C VAL A 100 -16.25 -14.98 -3.27
N GLU A 101 -17.24 -14.17 -3.63
CA GLU A 101 -18.60 -14.63 -3.92
C GLU A 101 -18.63 -15.56 -5.14
N ALA A 102 -17.92 -15.22 -6.23
CA ALA A 102 -17.82 -16.08 -7.41
C ALA A 102 -17.11 -17.41 -7.10
N TRP A 103 -16.06 -17.36 -6.28
CA TRP A 103 -15.35 -18.54 -5.82
C TRP A 103 -16.28 -19.45 -5.01
N LYS A 104 -16.98 -18.92 -4.01
CA LYS A 104 -17.93 -19.69 -3.19
C LYS A 104 -19.04 -20.30 -4.03
N SER A 105 -19.59 -19.53 -4.97
CA SER A 105 -20.61 -20.00 -5.91
C SER A 105 -20.10 -21.17 -6.77
N SER A 106 -18.85 -21.07 -7.26
CA SER A 106 -18.20 -22.13 -8.01
C SER A 106 -17.88 -23.36 -7.15
N LEU A 107 -17.46 -23.18 -5.89
CA LEU A 107 -17.16 -24.26 -4.95
C LEU A 107 -18.43 -25.02 -4.51
N ASP A 108 -19.51 -24.31 -4.17
CA ASP A 108 -20.79 -24.93 -3.83
C ASP A 108 -21.26 -25.81 -4.99
N ARG A 109 -21.15 -25.32 -6.23
CA ARG A 109 -21.46 -26.14 -7.39
C ARG A 109 -20.43 -27.21 -7.66
N LEU A 110 -19.13 -27.05 -7.41
CA LEU A 110 -18.17 -28.16 -7.50
C LEU A 110 -18.52 -29.30 -6.52
N ASN A 111 -19.00 -28.94 -5.33
CA ASN A 111 -19.51 -29.90 -4.33
C ASN A 111 -20.83 -30.57 -4.77
N HIS A 112 -21.62 -29.92 -5.63
CA HIS A 112 -22.86 -30.45 -6.21
C HIS A 112 -22.69 -31.11 -7.60
N LEU A 113 -21.65 -30.76 -8.37
CA LEU A 113 -21.39 -31.10 -9.79
C LEU A 113 -20.46 -32.32 -9.94
N LEU A 114 -20.63 -33.32 -9.07
CA LEU A 114 -20.35 -34.69 -9.51
C LEU A 114 -21.21 -35.09 -10.74
N SER A 115 -22.10 -34.21 -11.23
CA SER A 115 -22.91 -34.32 -12.44
C SER A 115 -22.79 -33.09 -13.37
N ALA A 116 -22.35 -33.32 -14.63
CA ALA A 116 -22.49 -32.49 -15.85
C ALA A 116 -21.47 -31.37 -16.14
N ASN A 117 -20.93 -31.41 -17.37
CA ASN A 117 -19.55 -31.00 -17.69
C ASN A 117 -19.44 -29.75 -18.60
N MET A 118 -20.46 -28.89 -18.66
CA MET A 118 -20.46 -27.67 -19.51
C MET A 118 -20.65 -26.38 -18.70
N GLU A 119 -21.63 -26.33 -17.78
CA GLU A 119 -21.88 -25.17 -16.90
C GLU A 119 -20.68 -24.86 -15.98
N ALA A 120 -19.97 -25.90 -15.53
CA ALA A 120 -18.77 -25.77 -14.70
C ALA A 120 -17.63 -24.97 -15.38
N TRP A 121 -17.53 -25.01 -16.71
CA TRP A 121 -16.47 -24.30 -17.44
C TRP A 121 -16.76 -22.82 -17.61
N GLU A 122 -18.03 -22.45 -17.79
CA GLU A 122 -18.46 -21.05 -17.96
C GLU A 122 -18.25 -20.24 -16.66
N GLU A 123 -18.58 -20.84 -15.52
CA GLU A 123 -18.39 -20.21 -14.22
C GLU A 123 -16.92 -20.10 -13.79
N LYS A 124 -16.10 -21.06 -14.20
CA LYS A 124 -14.65 -20.97 -14.02
C LYS A 124 -14.08 -19.78 -14.80
N CYS A 125 -14.57 -19.55 -16.03
CA CYS A 125 -14.21 -18.37 -16.80
C CYS A 125 -14.68 -17.08 -16.09
N GLU A 126 -15.90 -17.06 -15.52
CA GLU A 126 -16.42 -15.93 -14.76
C GLU A 126 -15.57 -15.62 -13.51
N LEU A 127 -15.14 -16.65 -12.76
CA LEU A 127 -14.25 -16.48 -11.62
C LEU A 127 -12.92 -15.85 -12.04
N LEU A 128 -12.30 -16.38 -13.10
CA LEU A 128 -11.03 -15.87 -13.61
C LEU A 128 -11.16 -14.43 -14.13
N GLU A 129 -12.28 -14.09 -14.76
CA GLU A 129 -12.59 -12.72 -15.20
C GLU A 129 -12.70 -11.77 -14.00
N LYS A 130 -13.45 -12.14 -12.96
CA LYS A 130 -13.59 -11.31 -11.75
C LYS A 130 -12.26 -11.12 -11.04
N VAL A 131 -11.42 -12.15 -10.99
CA VAL A 131 -10.06 -12.02 -10.45
C VAL A 131 -9.26 -11.03 -11.31
N ALA A 132 -9.30 -11.14 -12.64
CA ALA A 132 -8.61 -10.19 -13.52
C ALA A 132 -9.08 -8.74 -13.33
N ILE A 133 -10.39 -8.52 -13.18
CA ILE A 133 -10.98 -7.19 -12.91
C ILE A 133 -10.55 -6.65 -11.54
N SER A 134 -10.40 -7.51 -10.54
CA SER A 134 -9.95 -7.08 -9.20
C SER A 134 -8.49 -6.65 -9.14
N LEU A 135 -7.68 -7.05 -10.12
CA LEU A 135 -6.25 -6.75 -10.20
C LEU A 135 -5.93 -5.44 -10.95
N ASN A 136 -6.92 -4.87 -11.63
CA ASN A 136 -6.85 -3.62 -12.39
C ASN A 136 -7.48 -2.48 -11.59
#